data_AF-A0A1S8N2H6-F1
#
_entry.id   AF-A0A1S8N2H6-F1
#
_cell.length_a   1.000
_cell.length_b   1.000
_cell.length_c   1.000
_cell.angle_alpha   90.00
_cell.angle_beta   90.00
_cell.angle_gamma   90.00
#
_symmetry.space_group_name_H-M   'P 1'
#
loop_
_entity.id
_entity.type
_entity.pdbx_description
1 polymer ?
#
loop_
_entity_poly.entity_id
_entity_poly.type
_entity_poly.pdbx_seq_one_letter_code
_entity_poly.pdbx_strand_id
1 'polypeptide(L)'
;MRLKRSAPILKKFQEYVDNEIVNALPKSPLGKALSYAQKLLPYMRTFLTNGCLEIDNNPAERAIKPFVIGRKNWMFSKTTKGAKSSALLYSVIETAKANGLAVEKYLVYLFETLANSEIKERDILEKCMPWSENIPDELRLRTTK
;
A
#
# COMPACT_ATOMS: atom_id res chain seq x y z
N MET A 1 -11.59 19.46 4.51
CA MET A 1 -10.27 20.01 4.13
C MET A 1 -9.94 19.74 2.66
N ARG A 2 -10.02 18.48 2.18
CA ARG A 2 -9.68 18.07 0.80
C ARG A 2 -10.41 18.87 -0.29
N LEU A 3 -11.74 18.97 -0.23
CA LEU A 3 -12.52 19.76 -1.21
C LEU A 3 -12.21 21.27 -1.16
N LYS A 4 -11.95 21.83 0.02
CA LYS A 4 -11.70 23.27 0.18
C LYS A 4 -10.29 23.69 -0.24
N ARG A 5 -9.27 22.82 -0.06
CA ARG A 5 -7.86 23.14 -0.32
C ARG A 5 -7.29 22.45 -1.55
N SER A 6 -7.50 21.14 -1.69
CA SER A 6 -6.86 20.34 -2.74
C SER A 6 -7.62 20.41 -4.06
N ALA A 7 -8.95 20.43 -4.05
CA ALA A 7 -9.74 20.46 -5.29
C ALA A 7 -9.47 21.71 -6.16
N PRO A 8 -9.34 22.94 -5.61
CA PRO A 8 -8.98 24.11 -6.41
C PRO A 8 -7.59 24.00 -7.06
N ILE A 9 -6.62 23.41 -6.37
CA ILE A 9 -5.26 23.21 -6.88
C ILE A 9 -5.28 22.22 -8.04
N LEU A 10 -5.98 21.08 -7.86
CA LEU A 10 -6.09 20.06 -8.88
C LEU A 10 -6.82 20.58 -10.13
N LYS A 11 -7.84 21.43 -9.94
CA LYS A 11 -8.54 22.11 -11.04
C LYS A 11 -7.59 23.02 -11.82
N LYS A 12 -6.84 23.90 -11.13
CA LYS A 12 -5.85 24.78 -11.77
C LYS A 12 -4.78 24.00 -12.53
N PHE A 13 -4.31 22.89 -11.96
CA PHE A 13 -3.33 22.04 -12.63
C PHE A 13 -3.90 21.35 -13.87
N GLN A 14 -5.17 20.92 -13.81
CA GLN A 14 -5.84 20.36 -14.99
C GLN A 14 -6.01 21.40 -16.10
N GLU A 15 -6.45 22.61 -15.76
CA GLU A 15 -6.53 23.73 -16.71
C GLU A 15 -5.15 24.04 -17.33
N TYR A 16 -4.09 24.02 -16.53
CA TYR A 16 -2.72 24.15 -17.02
C TYR A 16 -2.33 23.04 -18.01
N VAL A 17 -2.60 21.77 -17.68
CA VAL A 17 -2.28 20.64 -18.56
C VAL A 17 -3.04 20.71 -19.88
N ASP A 18 -4.34 21.02 -19.82
CA ASP A 18 -5.20 21.11 -21.01
C ASP A 18 -4.80 22.28 -21.93
N ASN A 19 -4.26 23.36 -21.38
CA ASN A 19 -3.76 24.49 -22.17
C ASN A 19 -2.36 24.23 -22.76
N GLU A 20 -1.42 23.74 -21.95
CA GLU A 20 -0.02 23.57 -22.37
C GLU A 20 0.16 22.43 -23.38
N ILE A 21 -0.70 21.40 -23.34
CA ILE A 21 -0.58 20.25 -24.24
C ILE A 21 -0.80 20.63 -25.72
N VAL A 22 -1.58 21.69 -25.98
CA VAL A 22 -1.85 22.19 -27.33
C VAL A 22 -0.59 22.74 -27.99
N ASN A 23 0.28 23.38 -27.20
CA ASN A 23 1.51 24.03 -27.67
C ASN A 23 2.74 23.11 -27.56
N ALA A 24 2.66 22.03 -26.79
CA ALA A 24 3.76 21.11 -26.60
C ALA A 24 3.93 20.14 -27.79
N LEU A 25 5.16 20.02 -28.30
CA LEU A 25 5.48 19.00 -29.30
C LEU A 25 5.21 17.60 -28.72
N PRO A 26 4.39 16.73 -29.35
CA PRO A 26 3.95 15.47 -28.74
C PRO A 26 5.09 14.52 -28.35
N LYS A 27 6.19 14.52 -29.10
CA LYS A 27 7.36 13.67 -28.84
C LYS A 27 8.37 14.28 -27.87
N SER A 28 8.21 15.56 -27.52
CA SER A 28 9.09 16.22 -26.54
C SER A 28 8.91 15.62 -25.14
N PRO A 29 9.90 15.72 -24.25
CA PRO A 29 9.75 15.30 -22.85
C PRO A 29 8.53 15.93 -22.17
N LEU A 30 8.28 17.22 -22.44
CA LEU A 30 7.13 17.95 -21.90
C LEU A 30 5.80 17.43 -22.48
N GLY A 31 5.71 17.27 -23.80
CA GLY A 31 4.50 16.74 -24.45
C GLY A 31 4.13 15.34 -23.96
N LYS A 32 5.14 14.48 -23.73
CA LYS A 32 4.94 13.16 -23.12
C LYS A 32 4.43 13.25 -21.68
N ALA A 33 5.02 14.13 -20.87
CA ALA A 33 4.62 14.32 -19.48
C ALA A 33 3.19 14.86 -19.36
N LEU A 34 2.83 15.86 -20.17
CA LEU A 34 1.47 16.42 -20.21
C LEU A 34 0.45 15.38 -20.69
N SER A 35 0.77 14.64 -21.76
CA SER A 35 -0.11 13.54 -22.24
C SER A 35 -0.32 12.46 -21.18
N TYR A 36 0.72 12.13 -20.40
CA TYR A 36 0.61 11.19 -19.31
C TYR A 36 -0.25 11.75 -18.17
N ALA A 37 -0.01 12.99 -17.76
CA ALA A 37 -0.77 13.68 -16.72
C ALA A 37 -2.26 13.78 -17.09
N GLN A 38 -2.58 14.17 -18.33
CA GLN A 38 -3.97 14.30 -18.80
C GLN A 38 -4.75 13.00 -18.65
N LYS A 39 -4.14 11.86 -18.96
CA LYS A 39 -4.77 10.53 -18.78
C LYS A 39 -5.00 10.17 -17.31
N LEU A 40 -4.12 10.63 -16.40
CA LEU A 40 -4.16 10.29 -14.98
C LEU A 40 -5.07 11.22 -14.15
N LEU A 41 -5.20 12.48 -14.56
CA LEU A 41 -5.92 13.53 -13.82
C LEU A 41 -7.37 13.19 -13.46
N PRO A 42 -8.18 12.52 -14.31
CA PRO A 42 -9.52 12.07 -13.93
C PRO A 42 -9.48 11.13 -12.71
N TYR A 43 -8.53 10.20 -12.67
CA TYR A 43 -8.37 9.24 -11.57
C TYR A 43 -7.80 9.88 -10.31
N MET A 44 -6.93 10.89 -10.44
CA MET A 44 -6.42 11.65 -9.30
C MET A 44 -7.52 12.36 -8.50
N ARG A 45 -8.72 12.57 -9.05
CA ARG A 45 -9.83 13.16 -8.29
C ARG A 45 -10.44 12.21 -7.26
N THR A 46 -10.15 10.90 -7.33
CA THR A 46 -10.79 9.87 -6.49
C THR A 46 -10.53 10.06 -4.99
N PHE A 47 -9.36 10.55 -4.58
CA PHE A 47 -9.07 10.82 -3.16
C PHE A 47 -9.88 11.99 -2.59
N LEU A 48 -10.45 12.85 -3.46
CA LEU A 48 -11.31 13.95 -3.02
C LEU A 48 -12.67 13.44 -2.53
N THR A 49 -13.15 12.34 -3.09
CA THR A 49 -14.45 11.73 -2.77
C THR A 49 -14.33 10.58 -1.78
N ASN A 50 -13.24 9.82 -1.83
CA ASN A 50 -13.01 8.68 -0.93
C ASN A 50 -12.10 9.07 0.25
N GLY A 51 -12.67 9.02 1.46
CA GLY A 51 -11.98 9.28 2.73
C GLY A 51 -10.77 8.36 2.97
N CYS A 52 -10.90 7.10 2.58
CA CYS A 52 -9.92 6.04 2.84
C CYS A 52 -8.69 6.09 1.92
N LEU A 53 -8.71 6.91 0.88
CA LEU A 53 -7.58 7.07 -0.02
C LEU A 53 -6.72 8.25 0.41
N GLU A 54 -5.41 7.99 0.45
CA GLU A 54 -4.41 9.04 0.55
C GLU A 54 -4.14 9.68 -0.82
N ILE A 55 -3.61 10.91 -0.80
CA ILE A 55 -3.27 11.65 -2.04
C ILE A 55 -2.04 11.05 -2.74
N ASP A 56 -1.17 10.39 -1.98
CA ASP A 56 0.05 9.79 -2.46
C ASP A 56 0.12 8.29 -2.10
N ASN A 57 1.03 7.60 -2.77
CA ASN A 57 1.32 6.19 -2.54
C ASN A 57 2.53 5.97 -1.62
N ASN A 58 3.01 7.02 -0.92
CA ASN A 58 4.21 6.94 -0.08
C ASN A 58 4.15 5.82 0.97
N PRO A 59 3.00 5.54 1.64
CA PRO A 59 2.91 4.41 2.55
C PRO A 59 3.21 3.07 1.86
N ALA A 60 2.66 2.84 0.67
CA ALA A 60 2.88 1.61 -0.09
C ALA A 60 4.33 1.49 -0.57
N GLU A 61 4.91 2.59 -1.06
CA GLU A 61 6.33 2.61 -1.48
C GLU A 61 7.28 2.33 -0.31
N ARG A 62 6.99 2.91 0.87
CA ARG A 62 7.77 2.62 2.08
C ARG A 62 7.62 1.16 2.52
N ALA A 63 6.43 0.58 2.42
CA ALA A 63 6.17 -0.82 2.79
C ALA A 63 6.91 -1.82 1.88
N ILE A 64 7.03 -1.54 0.57
CA ILE A 64 7.72 -2.44 -0.36
C ILE A 64 9.25 -2.27 -0.36
N LYS A 65 9.76 -1.12 0.09
CA LYS A 65 11.19 -0.79 0.06
C LYS A 65 12.09 -1.80 0.79
N PRO A 66 11.78 -2.30 2.01
CA PRO A 66 12.56 -3.35 2.67
C PRO A 66 12.70 -4.61 1.82
N PHE A 67 11.62 -5.04 1.15
CA PHE A 67 11.65 -6.20 0.27
C PHE A 67 12.58 -5.96 -0.93
N VAL A 68 12.50 -4.78 -1.56
CA VAL A 68 13.37 -4.42 -2.71
C VAL A 68 14.85 -4.43 -2.31
N ILE A 69 15.17 -3.89 -1.13
CA ILE A 69 16.54 -3.88 -0.59
C ILE A 69 17.00 -5.31 -0.27
N GLY A 70 16.15 -6.10 0.40
CA GLY A 70 16.44 -7.50 0.71
C GLY A 70 16.74 -8.32 -0.54
N ARG A 71 15.86 -8.24 -1.55
CA ARG A 71 16.03 -8.90 -2.85
C ARG A 71 17.37 -8.58 -3.52
N LYS A 72 17.85 -7.33 -3.42
CA LYS A 72 19.16 -6.93 -3.96
C LYS A 72 20.31 -7.63 -3.23
N ASN A 73 20.16 -7.91 -1.93
CA ASN A 73 21.21 -8.49 -1.08
C ASN A 73 21.13 -10.03 -0.97
N TRP A 74 20.03 -10.66 -1.38
CA TRP A 74 19.88 -12.11 -1.32
C TRP A 74 20.56 -12.79 -2.52
N MET A 75 21.65 -13.52 -2.23
CA MET A 75 22.47 -14.23 -3.23
C MET A 75 21.69 -15.26 -4.08
N PHE A 76 20.51 -15.71 -3.62
CA PHE A 76 19.75 -16.80 -4.23
C PHE A 76 18.26 -16.48 -4.49
N SER A 77 17.92 -15.23 -4.83
CA SER A 77 16.54 -14.83 -5.21
C SER A 77 16.29 -14.88 -6.72
N LYS A 78 16.21 -16.08 -7.31
CA LYS A 78 16.16 -16.25 -8.79
C LYS A 78 14.87 -16.84 -9.36
N THR A 79 13.99 -17.42 -8.54
CA THR A 79 12.80 -18.14 -9.05
C THR A 79 11.51 -17.33 -8.88
N THR A 80 10.58 -17.47 -9.83
CA THR A 80 9.25 -16.87 -9.76
C THR A 80 8.46 -17.38 -8.55
N LYS A 81 8.59 -18.67 -8.22
CA LYS A 81 8.00 -19.28 -7.02
C LYS A 81 8.52 -18.62 -5.74
N GLY A 82 9.83 -18.42 -5.62
CA GLY A 82 10.44 -17.74 -4.46
C GLY A 82 9.99 -16.28 -4.34
N ALA A 83 9.88 -15.56 -5.46
CA ALA A 83 9.34 -14.20 -5.48
C ALA A 83 7.89 -14.15 -4.97
N LYS A 84 7.04 -15.09 -5.42
CA LYS A 84 5.64 -15.19 -4.97
C LYS A 84 5.54 -15.50 -3.48
N SER A 85 6.30 -16.47 -2.98
CA SER A 85 6.33 -16.81 -1.55
C SER A 85 6.80 -15.63 -0.69
N SER A 86 7.83 -14.92 -1.15
CA SER A 86 8.34 -13.75 -0.42
C SER A 86 7.31 -12.62 -0.42
N ALA A 87 6.66 -12.33 -1.55
CA ALA A 87 5.62 -11.31 -1.62
C ALA A 87 4.45 -11.60 -0.67
N LEU A 88 4.02 -12.87 -0.58
CA LEU A 88 3.00 -13.29 0.40
C LEU A 88 3.43 -13.02 1.84
N LEU A 89 4.63 -13.45 2.22
CA LEU A 89 5.14 -13.26 3.59
C LEU A 89 5.26 -11.77 3.96
N TYR A 90 5.83 -10.96 3.07
CA TYR A 90 5.94 -9.51 3.30
C TYR A 90 4.57 -8.85 3.35
N SER A 91 3.59 -9.32 2.59
CA SER A 91 2.23 -8.79 2.67
C SER A 91 1.61 -9.02 4.04
N VAL A 92 1.79 -10.22 4.64
CA VAL A 92 1.33 -10.51 6.01
C VAL A 92 2.05 -9.61 7.02
N ILE A 93 3.37 -9.46 6.90
CA ILE A 93 4.19 -8.64 7.81
C ILE A 93 3.79 -7.16 7.74
N GLU A 94 3.71 -6.58 6.55
CA GLU A 94 3.37 -5.16 6.38
C GLU A 94 1.92 -4.89 6.78
N THR A 95 1.01 -5.84 6.58
CA THR A 95 -0.37 -5.74 7.09
C THR A 95 -0.41 -5.74 8.62
N ALA A 96 0.37 -6.61 9.28
CA ALA A 96 0.46 -6.62 10.74
C ALA A 96 1.00 -5.27 11.29
N LYS A 97 2.05 -4.72 10.66
CA LYS A 97 2.57 -3.38 11.00
C LYS A 97 1.53 -2.29 10.81
N ALA A 98 0.80 -2.31 9.69
CA ALA A 98 -0.23 -1.33 9.39
C ALA A 98 -1.38 -1.34 10.41
N ASN A 99 -1.61 -2.47 11.09
CA ASN A 99 -2.58 -2.62 12.17
C ASN A 99 -1.98 -2.41 13.58
N GLY A 100 -0.73 -1.92 13.67
CA GLY A 100 -0.09 -1.61 14.95
C GLY A 100 0.32 -2.84 15.77
N LEU A 101 0.51 -4.00 15.13
CA LEU A 101 0.91 -5.23 15.80
C LEU A 101 2.43 -5.38 15.87
N ALA A 102 2.92 -5.96 16.97
CA ALA A 102 4.27 -6.45 17.09
C ALA A 102 4.41 -7.70 16.18
N VAL A 103 5.09 -7.53 15.04
CA VAL A 103 5.15 -8.52 13.95
C VAL A 103 5.56 -9.90 14.45
N GLU A 104 6.62 -9.99 15.25
CA GLU A 104 7.13 -11.26 15.77
C GLU A 104 6.06 -12.00 16.58
N LYS A 105 5.47 -11.32 17.58
CA LYS A 105 4.42 -11.91 18.43
C LYS A 105 3.20 -12.31 17.62
N TYR A 106 2.81 -11.49 16.64
CA TYR A 106 1.69 -11.80 15.76
C TYR A 106 1.95 -13.05 14.91
N LEU A 107 3.16 -13.21 14.35
CA LEU A 107 3.51 -14.40 13.57
C LEU A 107 3.53 -15.66 14.44
N VAL A 108 4.05 -15.58 15.67
CA VAL A 108 4.02 -16.69 16.64
C VAL A 108 2.57 -17.10 16.93
N TYR A 109 1.73 -16.14 17.33
CA TYR A 109 0.31 -16.36 17.57
C TYR A 109 -0.41 -16.99 16.37
N LEU A 110 -0.16 -16.47 15.17
CA LEU A 110 -0.77 -16.96 13.94
C LEU A 110 -0.36 -18.42 13.67
N PHE A 111 0.93 -18.75 13.80
CA PHE A 111 1.41 -20.12 13.55
C PHE A 111 0.92 -21.10 14.61
N GLU A 112 0.91 -20.73 15.89
CA GLU A 112 0.38 -21.57 16.96
C GLU A 112 -1.12 -21.83 16.80
N THR A 113 -1.89 -20.79 16.47
CA THR A 113 -3.34 -20.92 16.25
C THR A 113 -3.63 -21.81 15.05
N LEU A 114 -2.91 -21.62 13.94
CA LEU A 114 -3.07 -22.44 12.73
C LEU A 114 -2.64 -23.89 12.93
N ALA A 115 -1.58 -24.15 13.72
CA ALA A 115 -1.12 -25.50 14.00
C ALA A 115 -2.08 -26.30 14.88
N ASN A 116 -2.78 -25.62 15.79
CA ASN A 116 -3.73 -26.25 16.73
C ASN A 116 -5.16 -26.36 16.18
N SER A 117 -5.48 -25.65 15.09
CA SER A 117 -6.77 -25.75 14.41
C SER A 117 -6.74 -26.75 13.26
N GLU A 118 -7.81 -27.53 13.05
CA GLU A 118 -8.05 -28.05 11.69
C GLU A 118 -8.34 -26.84 10.79
N ILE A 119 -7.45 -26.55 9.84
CA ILE A 119 -7.41 -25.35 8.95
C ILE A 119 -8.62 -25.25 7.98
N LYS A 120 -9.76 -25.88 8.31
CA LYS A 120 -10.95 -25.98 7.46
C LYS A 120 -11.99 -24.88 7.71
N GLU A 121 -11.93 -24.20 8.85
CA GLU A 121 -12.92 -23.17 9.18
C GLU A 121 -12.41 -21.77 8.83
N ARG A 122 -13.03 -21.17 7.80
CA ARG A 122 -12.78 -19.77 7.39
C ARG A 122 -12.90 -18.79 8.56
N ASP A 123 -13.78 -19.11 9.51
CA ASP A 123 -14.08 -18.33 10.70
C ASP A 123 -12.86 -18.18 11.62
N ILE A 124 -11.97 -19.18 11.67
CA ILE A 124 -10.72 -19.09 12.47
C ILE A 124 -9.76 -18.10 11.82
N LEU A 125 -9.64 -18.13 10.49
CA LEU A 125 -8.78 -17.20 9.75
C LEU A 125 -9.24 -15.76 9.94
N GLU A 126 -10.55 -15.51 9.87
CA GLU A 126 -11.11 -14.16 10.10
C GLU A 126 -10.80 -13.64 11.50
N LYS A 127 -10.88 -14.51 12.53
CA LYS A 127 -10.53 -14.16 13.91
C LYS A 127 -9.05 -13.83 14.07
N CYS A 128 -8.17 -14.44 13.28
CA CYS A 128 -6.72 -14.23 13.33
C CYS A 128 -6.24 -13.07 12.45
N MET A 129 -7.10 -12.44 11.65
CA MET A 129 -6.68 -11.35 10.75
C MET A 129 -6.15 -10.15 11.53
N PRO A 130 -5.13 -9.41 11.04
CA PRO A 130 -4.50 -8.31 11.78
C PRO A 130 -5.43 -7.19 12.28
N TRP A 131 -6.59 -7.02 11.62
CA TRP A 131 -7.62 -6.03 11.96
C TRP A 131 -8.76 -6.60 12.82
N SER A 132 -8.70 -7.87 13.20
CA SER A 132 -9.71 -8.54 14.00
C SER A 132 -9.71 -8.02 15.44
N GLU A 133 -10.91 -7.82 15.99
CA GLU A 133 -11.11 -7.47 17.39
C GLU A 133 -10.71 -8.60 18.35
N ASN A 134 -10.69 -9.84 17.85
CA ASN A 134 -10.36 -11.04 18.65
C ASN A 134 -8.86 -11.21 18.90
N ILE A 135 -8.01 -10.37 18.30
CA ILE A 135 -6.57 -10.44 18.52
C ILE A 135 -6.23 -9.99 19.95
N PRO A 136 -5.41 -10.78 20.70
CA PRO A 136 -4.97 -10.40 22.03
C PRO A 136 -4.25 -9.04 22.05
N ASP A 137 -4.60 -8.20 23.03
CA ASP A 137 -4.02 -6.86 23.18
C ASP A 137 -2.50 -6.87 23.39
N GLU A 138 -1.95 -7.96 23.91
CA GLU A 138 -0.51 -8.13 24.13
C GLU A 138 0.32 -8.15 22.85
N LEU A 139 -0.33 -8.44 21.71
CA LEU A 139 0.26 -8.40 20.38
C LEU A 139 0.33 -6.97 19.83
N ARG A 140 -0.47 -6.04 20.35
CA ARG A 140 -0.44 -4.64 19.93
C ARG A 140 0.82 -3.95 20.47
N LEU A 141 1.44 -3.12 19.64
CA LEU A 141 2.55 -2.28 20.07
C LEU A 141 2.03 -1.31 21.13
N ARG A 142 2.63 -1.33 22.33
CA ARG A 142 2.33 -0.35 23.37
C ARG A 142 2.68 1.03 22.80
N THR A 143 1.66 1.85 22.58
CA THR A 143 1.88 3.22 22.13
C THR A 143 2.45 3.99 23.32
N THR A 144 3.77 4.12 23.38
CA THR A 144 4.39 5.11 24.27
C THR A 144 3.93 6.48 23.76
N LYS A 145 3.02 7.11 24.50
CA LYS A 145 2.61 8.50 24.27
C LYS A 145 3.79 9.45 24.48
#